data_AF-A0A8H6PJP6-F1
#
_entry.id   AF-A0A8H6PJP6-F1
#
_cell.length_a   1.000
_cell.length_b   1.000
_cell.length_c   1.000
_cell.angle_alpha   90.00
_cell.angle_beta   90.00
_cell.angle_gamma   90.00
#
_symmetry.space_group_name_H-M   'P 1'
#
loop_
_entity.id
_entity.type
_entity.pdbx_description
1 polymer ?
#
loop_
_entity_poly.entity_id
_entity_poly.type
_entity_poly.pdbx_seq_one_letter_code
_entity_poly.pdbx_strand_id
1 'polypeptide(L)'
;MTELPTKKREFFNSWEDRQRGHDPFRIPAVGRLIEECKRRRADLAARPALRRSSRLRPRIQQLKVPCEILCLILDRLDYESVRQFCQAIYCPPMDSYWRSRAAPHLLELDEIRHEDLDWRHLCLELEELRTTTESFDTRERVLKILRQNKDAYLRNLKKAQPLTAKDVINHIQFGRGADVVYPN
;
A
#
# COMPACT_ATOMS: atom_id res chain seq x y z
N MET A 1 -33.22 5.84 -17.92
CA MET A 1 -32.53 6.82 -17.07
C MET A 1 -32.76 6.41 -15.63
N THR A 2 -31.82 5.69 -15.03
CA THR A 2 -31.91 5.23 -13.63
C THR A 2 -31.19 6.23 -12.74
N GLU A 3 -31.97 7.05 -12.04
CA GLU A 3 -31.47 8.03 -11.08
C GLU A 3 -30.75 7.30 -9.94
N LEU A 4 -29.46 7.62 -9.75
CA LEU A 4 -28.71 7.19 -8.58
C LEU A 4 -29.35 7.81 -7.33
N PRO A 5 -29.62 7.02 -6.26
CA PRO A 5 -30.37 7.50 -5.11
C PRO A 5 -29.61 8.63 -4.43
N THR A 6 -30.31 9.75 -4.26
CA THR A 6 -29.87 11.08 -3.82
C THR A 6 -28.94 11.05 -2.60
N LYS A 7 -29.15 10.09 -1.69
CA LYS A 7 -28.30 9.84 -0.50
C LYS A 7 -26.84 9.50 -0.83
N LYS A 8 -26.57 8.80 -1.93
CA LYS A 8 -25.19 8.53 -2.36
C LYS A 8 -24.52 9.83 -2.80
N ARG A 9 -25.24 10.68 -3.53
CA ARG A 9 -24.71 11.91 -4.14
C ARG A 9 -24.32 12.94 -3.07
N GLU A 10 -25.15 13.11 -2.06
CA GLU A 10 -24.88 14.00 -0.92
C GLU A 10 -23.68 13.53 -0.07
N PHE A 11 -23.54 12.21 0.12
CA PHE A 11 -22.37 11.64 0.78
C PHE A 11 -21.08 11.87 -0.01
N PHE A 12 -21.11 11.66 -1.34
CA PHE A 12 -19.95 11.88 -2.21
C PHE A 12 -19.48 13.34 -2.16
N ASN A 13 -20.40 14.30 -2.21
CA ASN A 13 -20.07 15.73 -2.17
C ASN A 13 -19.50 16.15 -0.80
N SER A 14 -20.09 15.69 0.32
CA SER A 14 -19.61 15.99 1.68
C SER A 14 -18.21 15.40 1.96
N TRP A 15 -17.87 14.30 1.30
CA TRP A 15 -16.58 13.63 1.44
C TRP A 15 -15.51 14.22 0.52
N GLU A 16 -15.85 14.57 -0.72
CA GLU A 16 -14.96 15.31 -1.63
C GLU A 16 -14.46 16.60 -0.99
N ASP A 17 -15.34 17.34 -0.28
CA ASP A 17 -14.96 18.58 0.41
C ASP A 17 -14.03 18.36 1.62
N ARG A 18 -13.97 17.17 2.21
CA ARG A 18 -12.98 16.82 3.26
C ARG A 18 -11.65 16.30 2.70
N GLN A 19 -11.64 15.83 1.44
CA GLN A 19 -10.52 15.13 0.81
C GLN A 19 -9.78 15.98 -0.23
N ARG A 20 -10.21 17.21 -0.51
CA ARG A 20 -9.47 18.13 -1.39
C ARG A 20 -8.08 18.40 -0.82
N GLY A 21 -7.08 17.67 -1.34
CA GLY A 21 -5.66 17.96 -1.16
C GLY A 21 -4.78 16.80 -0.67
N HIS A 22 -5.34 15.66 -0.24
CA HIS A 22 -4.52 14.54 0.25
C HIS A 22 -4.53 13.35 -0.71
N ASP A 23 -3.36 12.97 -1.22
CA ASP A 23 -3.21 11.74 -2.00
C ASP A 23 -3.49 10.53 -1.08
N PRO A 24 -4.49 9.66 -1.40
CA PRO A 24 -4.88 8.51 -0.59
C PRO A 24 -3.82 7.40 -0.53
N PHE A 25 -2.83 7.43 -1.41
CA PHE A 25 -1.71 6.49 -1.41
C PHE A 25 -0.49 7.02 -0.65
N ARG A 26 -0.41 8.34 -0.43
CA ARG A 26 0.68 8.99 0.30
C ARG A 26 0.30 9.25 1.75
N ILE A 27 0.06 8.20 2.52
CA ILE A 27 -0.32 8.32 3.93
C ILE A 27 0.87 8.86 4.75
N PRO A 28 0.77 10.03 5.42
CA PRO A 28 1.93 10.64 6.09
C PRO A 28 2.48 9.79 7.24
N ALA A 29 1.61 9.04 7.93
CA ALA A 29 2.02 8.10 8.95
C ALA A 29 2.92 6.98 8.40
N VAL A 30 2.61 6.46 7.21
CA VAL A 30 3.44 5.47 6.51
C VAL A 30 4.81 6.07 6.17
N GLY A 31 4.84 7.30 5.66
CA GLY A 31 6.09 8.02 5.39
C GLY A 31 6.98 8.16 6.64
N ARG A 32 6.39 8.50 7.79
CA ARG A 32 7.14 8.57 9.07
C ARG A 32 7.70 7.22 9.50
N LEU A 33 6.93 6.14 9.34
CA LEU A 33 7.39 4.78 9.67
C LEU A 33 8.56 4.34 8.79
N ILE A 34 8.54 4.67 7.51
CA ILE A 34 9.65 4.38 6.58
C ILE A 34 10.92 5.09 7.05
N GLU A 35 10.85 6.39 7.34
CA GLU A 35 12.01 7.16 7.81
C GLU A 35 12.50 6.70 9.20
N GLU A 36 11.62 6.24 10.08
CA GLU A 36 12.02 5.54 11.30
C GLU A 36 12.79 4.26 11.01
N CYS A 37 12.29 3.41 10.10
CA CYS A 37 12.94 2.16 9.74
C CYS A 37 14.34 2.38 9.13
N LYS A 38 14.51 3.42 8.29
CA LYS A 38 15.81 3.85 7.77
C LYS A 38 16.78 4.21 8.89
N ARG A 39 16.34 5.06 9.83
CA ARG A 39 17.16 5.48 10.98
C ARG A 39 17.58 4.29 11.85
N ARG A 40 16.64 3.40 12.18
CA ARG A 40 16.94 2.17 12.95
C ARG A 40 18.00 1.32 12.26
N ARG A 41 17.93 1.19 10.93
CA ARG A 41 18.92 0.40 10.18
C ARG A 41 20.29 1.07 10.16
N ALA A 42 20.34 2.38 9.97
CA ALA A 42 21.58 3.16 10.03
C ALA A 42 22.24 3.04 11.43
N ASP A 43 21.47 3.14 12.50
CA ASP A 43 21.97 2.97 13.88
C ASP A 43 22.56 1.58 14.13
N LEU A 44 21.90 0.53 13.61
CA LEU A 44 22.39 -0.85 13.68
C LEU A 44 23.67 -1.07 12.85
N ALA A 45 23.84 -0.33 11.75
CA ALA A 45 25.06 -0.34 10.96
C ALA A 45 26.22 0.39 11.68
N ALA A 46 25.92 1.51 12.34
CA ALA A 46 26.89 2.30 13.09
C ALA A 46 27.34 1.62 14.41
N ARG A 47 26.56 0.69 14.95
CA ARG A 47 26.85 0.01 16.24
C ARG A 47 27.03 -1.50 16.07
N PRO A 48 28.16 -1.97 15.51
CA PRO A 48 28.39 -3.40 15.25
C PRO A 48 28.48 -4.27 16.52
N ALA A 49 28.73 -3.68 17.70
CA ALA A 49 28.70 -4.41 18.97
C ALA A 49 27.29 -4.95 19.33
N LEU A 50 26.23 -4.19 18.99
CA LEU A 50 24.84 -4.63 19.18
C LEU A 50 24.47 -5.76 18.20
N ARG A 51 25.02 -5.77 16.99
CA ARG A 51 24.88 -6.87 16.03
C ARG A 51 25.49 -8.20 16.51
N ARG A 52 26.50 -8.15 17.41
CA ARG A 52 27.11 -9.36 17.98
C ARG A 52 26.33 -9.89 19.19
N SER A 53 25.70 -9.00 19.96
CA SER A 53 24.87 -9.36 21.12
C SER A 53 23.54 -10.02 20.72
N SER A 54 22.99 -9.68 19.55
CA SER A 54 21.75 -10.28 19.02
C SER A 54 21.89 -11.72 18.52
N ARG A 55 23.07 -12.35 18.64
CA ARG A 55 23.30 -13.78 18.39
C ARG A 55 22.71 -14.67 19.49
N LEU A 56 21.51 -14.35 19.96
CA LEU A 56 20.68 -15.33 20.65
C LEU A 56 20.51 -16.50 19.69
N ARG A 57 20.85 -17.73 20.14
CA ARG A 57 20.72 -18.90 19.29
C ARG A 57 19.26 -18.97 18.80
N PRO A 58 19.03 -19.03 17.48
CA PRO A 58 17.69 -19.17 16.95
C PRO A 58 16.99 -20.36 17.61
N ARG A 59 15.89 -20.10 18.32
CA ARG A 59 15.05 -21.18 18.90
C ARG A 59 14.30 -21.97 17.83
N ILE A 60 14.49 -21.68 16.53
CA ILE A 60 13.84 -22.37 15.42
C ILE A 60 14.10 -23.89 15.43
N GLN A 61 15.28 -24.32 15.93
CA GLN A 61 15.59 -25.76 16.07
C GLN A 61 14.59 -26.48 16.99
N GLN A 62 13.91 -25.76 17.88
CA GLN A 62 12.88 -26.31 18.77
C GLN A 62 11.55 -26.54 18.06
N LEU A 63 11.21 -25.75 17.03
CA LEU A 63 9.97 -25.95 16.27
C LEU A 63 10.05 -27.14 15.34
N LYS A 64 11.25 -27.45 14.78
CA LYS A 64 11.41 -28.49 13.75
C LYS A 64 10.43 -28.32 12.57
N VAL A 65 10.06 -27.07 12.25
CA VAL A 65 9.12 -26.72 11.18
C VAL A 65 9.90 -26.08 10.02
N PRO A 66 9.65 -26.47 8.76
CA PRO A 66 10.21 -25.78 7.58
C PRO A 66 9.82 -24.31 7.51
N CYS A 67 10.67 -23.48 6.91
CA CYS A 67 10.46 -22.02 6.82
C CYS A 67 9.13 -21.67 6.12
N GLU A 68 8.76 -22.44 5.10
CA GLU A 68 7.54 -22.25 4.31
C GLU A 68 6.29 -22.45 5.17
N ILE A 69 6.29 -23.51 6.00
CA ILE A 69 5.19 -23.79 6.92
C ILE A 69 5.13 -22.71 8.01
N LEU A 70 6.28 -22.21 8.47
CA LEU A 70 6.34 -21.10 9.40
C LEU A 70 5.71 -19.82 8.81
N CYS A 71 6.05 -19.47 7.55
CA CYS A 71 5.42 -18.35 6.85
C CYS A 71 3.90 -18.51 6.76
N LEU A 72 3.42 -19.72 6.41
CA LEU A 72 1.99 -20.02 6.34
C LEU A 72 1.29 -19.90 7.70
N ILE A 73 1.94 -20.30 8.80
CA ILE A 73 1.40 -20.10 10.15
C ILE A 73 1.30 -18.62 10.44
N LEU A 74 2.37 -17.86 10.20
CA LEU A 74 2.40 -16.43 10.47
C LEU A 74 1.35 -15.68 9.66
N ASP A 75 1.11 -16.03 8.39
CA ASP A 75 0.06 -15.44 7.53
C ASP A 75 -1.36 -15.57 8.09
N ARG A 76 -1.58 -16.47 9.08
CA ARG A 76 -2.87 -16.62 9.78
C ARG A 76 -2.97 -15.86 11.09
N LEU A 77 -1.88 -15.25 11.53
CA LEU A 77 -1.80 -14.50 12.78
C LEU A 77 -1.93 -13.00 12.52
N ASP A 78 -2.58 -12.31 13.45
CA ASP A 78 -2.60 -10.85 13.51
C ASP A 78 -1.25 -10.29 13.98
N TYR A 79 -1.07 -8.98 13.83
CA TYR A 79 0.21 -8.33 14.09
C TYR A 79 0.67 -8.51 15.55
N GLU A 80 -0.25 -8.52 16.51
CA GLU A 80 0.06 -8.71 17.92
C GLU A 80 0.54 -10.13 18.21
N SER A 81 -0.18 -11.14 17.70
CA SER A 81 0.24 -12.54 17.83
C SER A 81 1.59 -12.79 17.13
N VAL A 82 1.82 -12.17 15.97
CA VAL A 82 3.13 -12.26 15.29
C VAL A 82 4.24 -11.60 16.10
N ARG A 83 4.00 -10.45 16.74
CA ARG A 83 4.97 -9.80 17.65
C ARG A 83 5.33 -10.74 18.79
N GLN A 84 4.34 -11.30 19.48
CA GLN A 84 4.55 -12.23 20.59
C GLN A 84 5.29 -13.50 20.13
N PHE A 85 4.89 -14.05 18.99
CA PHE A 85 5.55 -15.20 18.38
C PHE A 85 7.03 -14.93 18.10
N CYS A 86 7.36 -13.78 17.49
CA CYS A 86 8.74 -13.39 17.19
C CYS A 86 9.57 -13.10 18.45
N GLN A 87 8.94 -12.68 19.55
CA GLN A 87 9.61 -12.52 20.84
C GLN A 87 9.89 -13.87 21.51
N ALA A 88 8.94 -14.81 21.41
CA ALA A 88 9.09 -16.15 21.96
C ALA A 88 10.12 -16.99 21.17
N ILE A 89 10.09 -16.85 19.85
CA ILE A 89 10.89 -17.58 18.88
C ILE A 89 11.87 -16.59 18.27
N TYR A 90 13.08 -16.57 18.81
CA TYR A 90 14.21 -15.73 18.39
C TYR A 90 14.74 -16.08 16.97
N CYS A 91 13.85 -16.33 16.01
CA CYS A 91 14.17 -16.60 14.62
C CYS A 91 13.04 -16.11 13.71
N PRO A 92 13.05 -14.83 13.30
CA PRO A 92 12.09 -14.34 12.31
C PRO A 92 12.38 -14.95 10.93
N PRO A 93 11.36 -15.09 10.07
CA PRO A 93 11.56 -15.36 8.63
C PRO A 93 12.45 -14.31 7.97
N MET A 94 12.98 -14.64 6.79
CA MET A 94 13.82 -13.74 5.98
C MET A 94 13.07 -12.44 5.63
N ASP A 95 13.81 -11.35 5.38
CA ASP A 95 13.23 -10.06 5.00
C ASP A 95 12.31 -10.15 3.77
N SER A 96 12.51 -11.13 2.87
CA SER A 96 11.61 -11.36 1.73
C SER A 96 10.17 -11.68 2.15
N TYR A 97 9.98 -12.44 3.22
CA TYR A 97 8.66 -12.73 3.77
C TYR A 97 8.01 -11.44 4.29
N TRP A 98 8.74 -10.66 5.10
CA TRP A 98 8.22 -9.40 5.64
C TRP A 98 7.91 -8.36 4.57
N ARG A 99 8.72 -8.28 3.51
CA ARG A 99 8.44 -7.47 2.32
C ARG A 99 7.13 -7.89 1.65
N SER A 100 6.94 -9.19 1.46
CA SER A 100 5.73 -9.74 0.84
C SER A 100 4.48 -9.42 1.67
N ARG A 101 4.58 -9.59 2.99
CA ARG A 101 3.48 -9.32 3.93
C ARG A 101 3.14 -7.83 4.05
N ALA A 102 4.14 -6.96 4.00
CA ALA A 102 3.94 -5.50 4.03
C ALA A 102 3.39 -4.93 2.70
N ALA A 103 3.57 -5.63 1.58
CA ALA A 103 3.24 -5.12 0.24
C ALA A 103 1.81 -4.56 0.07
N PRO A 104 0.74 -5.19 0.60
CA PRO A 104 -0.61 -4.63 0.51
C PRO A 104 -0.77 -3.26 1.18
N HIS A 105 0.11 -2.95 2.14
CA HIS A 105 0.10 -1.68 2.88
C HIS A 105 0.92 -0.59 2.18
N LEU A 106 1.74 -0.96 1.19
CA LEU A 106 2.71 -0.10 0.51
C LEU A 106 2.37 0.12 -0.97
N LEU A 107 1.09 0.03 -1.34
CA LEU A 107 0.66 0.27 -2.72
C LEU A 107 1.06 1.67 -3.20
N GLU A 108 1.58 1.76 -4.43
CA GLU A 108 2.11 2.99 -5.05
C GLU A 108 3.37 3.57 -4.36
N LEU A 109 4.06 2.77 -3.55
CA LEU A 109 5.37 3.09 -2.94
C LEU A 109 6.44 2.11 -3.45
N ASP A 110 6.64 2.08 -4.76
CA ASP A 110 7.59 1.15 -5.37
C ASP A 110 9.06 1.54 -5.12
N GLU A 111 9.30 2.82 -4.84
CA GLU A 111 10.62 3.37 -4.53
C GLU A 111 11.29 2.72 -3.32
N ILE A 112 10.51 2.26 -2.33
CA ILE A 112 11.07 1.68 -1.09
C ILE A 112 11.39 0.19 -1.22
N ARG A 113 10.99 -0.49 -2.30
CA ARG A 113 11.15 -1.95 -2.46
C ARG A 113 12.60 -2.40 -2.39
N HIS A 114 13.52 -1.56 -2.84
CA HIS A 114 14.96 -1.83 -2.89
C HIS A 114 15.74 -1.28 -1.70
N GLU A 115 15.07 -0.61 -0.75
CA GLU A 115 15.73 -0.04 0.40
C GLU A 115 16.10 -1.11 1.46
N ASP A 116 17.22 -0.90 2.15
CA ASP A 116 17.60 -1.68 3.33
C ASP A 116 16.85 -1.14 4.55
N LEU A 117 15.63 -1.65 4.74
CA LEU A 117 14.76 -1.31 5.86
C LEU A 117 14.69 -2.46 6.86
N ASP A 118 14.37 -2.16 8.12
CA ASP A 118 13.87 -3.17 9.05
C ASP A 118 12.45 -3.60 8.63
N TRP A 119 12.37 -4.46 7.61
CA TRP A 119 11.11 -4.88 6.98
C TRP A 119 10.16 -5.55 7.95
N ARG A 120 10.68 -6.29 8.93
CA ARG A 120 9.87 -6.88 9.99
C ARG A 120 9.18 -5.80 10.82
N HIS A 121 9.96 -4.82 11.30
CA HIS A 121 9.40 -3.73 12.08
C HIS A 121 8.38 -2.94 11.25
N LEU A 122 8.75 -2.53 10.03
CA LEU A 122 7.85 -1.81 9.12
C LEU A 122 6.52 -2.55 8.91
N CYS A 123 6.57 -3.86 8.63
CA CYS A 123 5.38 -4.68 8.43
C CYS A 123 4.43 -4.63 9.64
N LEU A 124 4.97 -4.82 10.84
CA LEU A 124 4.17 -4.89 12.07
C LEU A 124 3.58 -3.53 12.44
N GLU A 125 4.35 -2.44 12.29
CA GLU A 125 3.83 -1.09 12.51
C GLU A 125 2.75 -0.71 11.49
N LEU A 126 2.87 -1.16 10.23
CA LEU A 126 1.85 -0.91 9.21
C LEU A 126 0.53 -1.66 9.50
N GLU A 127 0.62 -2.91 9.97
CA GLU A 127 -0.54 -3.70 10.37
C GLU A 127 -1.21 -3.12 11.61
N GLU A 128 -0.43 -2.68 12.58
CA GLU A 128 -0.91 -1.97 13.77
C GLU A 128 -1.60 -0.66 13.39
N LEU A 129 -0.96 0.18 12.56
CA LEU A 129 -1.52 1.43 12.07
C LEU A 129 -2.85 1.21 11.33
N ARG A 130 -2.95 0.14 10.54
CA ARG A 130 -4.19 -0.24 9.86
C ARG A 130 -5.28 -0.68 10.82
N THR A 131 -4.92 -1.36 11.89
CA THR A 131 -5.90 -1.86 12.87
C THR A 131 -6.38 -0.75 13.81
N THR A 132 -5.50 0.20 14.13
CA THR A 132 -5.75 1.23 15.15
C THR A 132 -6.24 2.56 14.58
N THR A 133 -6.10 2.79 13.27
CA THR A 133 -6.47 4.07 12.64
C THR A 133 -7.21 3.90 11.32
N GLU A 134 -8.01 4.89 10.96
CA GLU A 134 -8.73 5.00 9.67
C GLU A 134 -7.82 5.48 8.52
N SER A 135 -6.49 5.50 8.71
CA SER A 135 -5.54 6.07 7.76
C SER A 135 -5.58 5.42 6.37
N PHE A 136 -6.07 4.18 6.30
CA PHE A 136 -6.17 3.38 5.07
C PHE A 136 -7.57 3.36 4.45
N ASP A 137 -8.60 3.88 5.13
CA ASP A 137 -10.01 3.72 4.74
C ASP A 137 -10.31 4.34 3.38
N THR A 138 -9.80 5.57 3.17
CA THR A 138 -9.91 6.27 1.88
C THR A 138 -9.29 5.43 0.76
N ARG A 139 -8.10 4.88 0.98
CA ARG A 139 -7.41 4.03 -0.01
C ARG A 139 -8.21 2.76 -0.30
N GLU A 140 -8.66 2.06 0.75
CA GLU A 140 -9.43 0.83 0.61
C GLU A 140 -10.76 1.08 -0.15
N ARG A 141 -11.41 2.21 0.14
CA ARG A 141 -12.63 2.63 -0.56
C ARG A 141 -12.37 2.91 -2.05
N VAL A 142 -11.32 3.65 -2.38
CA VAL A 142 -10.93 3.93 -3.77
C VAL A 142 -10.68 2.63 -4.52
N LEU A 143 -9.87 1.72 -3.94
CA LEU A 143 -9.58 0.42 -4.53
C LEU A 143 -10.84 -0.43 -4.72
N LYS A 144 -11.78 -0.38 -3.76
CA LYS A 144 -13.07 -1.07 -3.87
C LYS A 144 -13.90 -0.54 -5.03
N ILE A 145 -14.01 0.78 -5.18
CA ILE A 145 -14.74 1.42 -6.29
C ILE A 145 -14.11 1.04 -7.64
N LEU A 146 -12.77 1.11 -7.74
CA LEU A 146 -12.04 0.74 -8.95
C LEU A 146 -12.26 -0.72 -9.34
N ARG A 147 -12.22 -1.65 -8.36
CA ARG A 147 -12.48 -3.07 -8.60
C ARG A 147 -13.91 -3.32 -9.08
N GLN A 148 -14.90 -2.68 -8.46
CA GLN A 148 -16.31 -2.84 -8.82
C GLN A 148 -16.64 -2.31 -10.23
N ASN A 149 -15.93 -1.28 -10.68
CA ASN A 149 -16.19 -0.63 -11.96
C ASN A 149 -15.17 -0.99 -13.04
N LYS A 150 -14.26 -1.93 -12.77
CA LYS A 150 -13.14 -2.30 -13.65
C LYS A 150 -13.58 -2.52 -15.10
N ASP A 151 -14.61 -3.33 -15.32
CA ASP A 151 -15.05 -3.67 -16.67
C ASP A 151 -15.72 -2.49 -17.39
N ALA A 152 -16.43 -1.63 -16.64
CA ALA A 152 -16.99 -0.41 -17.19
C ALA A 152 -15.89 0.56 -17.59
N TYR A 153 -14.87 0.76 -16.75
CA TYR A 153 -13.71 1.57 -17.07
C TYR A 153 -12.93 1.00 -18.25
N LEU A 154 -12.66 -0.30 -18.29
CA LEU A 154 -11.94 -0.93 -19.41
C LEU A 154 -12.72 -0.84 -20.72
N ARG A 155 -14.06 -0.99 -20.69
CA ARG A 155 -14.90 -0.76 -21.88
C ARG A 155 -14.86 0.69 -22.32
N ASN A 156 -14.94 1.64 -21.39
CA ASN A 156 -14.87 3.06 -21.70
C ASN A 156 -13.49 3.47 -22.21
N LEU A 157 -12.41 2.89 -21.70
CA LEU A 157 -11.05 3.09 -22.21
C LEU A 157 -10.88 2.51 -23.62
N LYS A 158 -11.52 1.37 -23.93
CA LYS A 158 -11.53 0.81 -25.29
C LYS A 158 -12.39 1.61 -26.27
N LYS A 159 -13.44 2.28 -25.78
CA LYS A 159 -14.34 3.15 -26.56
C LYS A 159 -13.81 4.57 -26.71
N ALA A 160 -13.04 5.05 -25.73
CA ALA A 160 -12.28 6.27 -25.86
C ALA A 160 -11.22 6.02 -26.93
N GLN A 161 -11.40 6.60 -28.12
CA GLN A 161 -10.30 6.67 -29.07
C GLN A 161 -9.13 7.35 -28.33
N PRO A 162 -7.94 6.71 -28.23
CA PRO A 162 -6.79 7.39 -27.67
C PRO A 162 -6.58 8.65 -28.50
N LEU A 163 -6.54 9.81 -27.83
CA LEU A 163 -6.24 11.08 -28.47
C LEU A 163 -4.97 10.89 -29.30
N THR A 164 -5.09 11.02 -30.61
CA THR A 164 -3.93 10.91 -31.48
C THR A 164 -3.00 12.08 -31.18
N ALA A 165 -1.71 11.95 -31.51
CA ALA A 165 -0.76 13.06 -31.36
C ALA A 165 -1.27 14.34 -32.06
N LYS A 166 -2.04 14.18 -33.14
CA LYS A 166 -2.73 15.27 -33.85
C LYS A 166 -3.81 15.95 -33.00
N ASP A 167 -4.61 15.17 -32.27
CA ASP A 167 -5.65 15.71 -31.39
C ASP A 167 -5.04 16.47 -30.21
N VAL A 168 -3.93 15.97 -29.65
CA VAL A 168 -3.17 16.65 -28.60
C VAL A 168 -2.57 17.97 -29.10
N ILE A 169 -1.96 17.96 -30.29
CA ILE A 169 -1.39 19.18 -30.91
C ILE A 169 -2.48 20.21 -31.19
N ASN A 170 -3.61 19.79 -31.76
CA ASN A 170 -4.74 20.69 -32.02
C ASN A 170 -5.30 21.28 -30.72
N HIS A 171 -5.34 20.49 -29.65
CA HIS A 171 -5.85 20.95 -28.37
C HIS A 171 -4.92 21.98 -27.71
N ILE A 172 -3.60 21.85 -27.91
CA ILE A 172 -2.57 22.80 -27.45
C ILE A 172 -2.57 24.07 -28.31
N GLN A 173 -2.71 23.94 -29.62
CA GLN A 173 -2.63 25.06 -30.56
C GLN A 173 -3.90 25.92 -30.57
N PHE A 174 -5.08 25.31 -30.37
CA PHE A 174 -6.36 25.98 -30.62
C PHE A 174 -7.30 26.05 -29.40
N GLY A 175 -6.86 25.60 -28.22
CA GLY A 175 -7.49 25.87 -26.92
C GLY A 175 -9.03 25.87 -26.89
N ARG A 176 -9.66 24.69 -26.91
CA ARG A 176 -11.13 24.42 -26.85
C ARG A 176 -12.02 25.36 -27.69
N GLY A 177 -12.48 24.86 -28.84
CA GLY A 177 -13.64 25.42 -29.51
C GLY A 177 -13.89 24.82 -30.90
N ALA A 178 -14.24 23.54 -30.99
CA ALA A 178 -14.97 23.02 -32.15
C ALA A 178 -15.72 21.76 -31.72
N ASP A 179 -17.02 21.90 -31.49
CA ASP A 179 -17.96 20.79 -31.52
C ASP A 179 -17.82 20.10 -32.90
N VAL A 180 -17.18 18.95 -32.92
CA VAL A 180 -17.17 18.10 -34.10
C VAL A 180 -18.52 17.41 -34.16
N VAL A 181 -19.46 18.04 -34.87
CA VAL A 181 -20.67 17.41 -35.37
C VAL A 181 -20.25 16.33 -36.36
N TYR A 182 -20.49 15.07 -36.02
CA TYR A 182 -20.35 13.97 -36.97
C TYR A 182 -21.62 13.90 -37.84
N PRO A 183 -21.51 13.86 -39.17
CA PRO A 183 -22.66 13.53 -40.02
C PRO A 183 -22.99 12.04 -39.90
N ASN A 184 -24.29 11.73 -39.96
CA ASN A 184 -24.87 10.37 -39.92
C ASN A 184 -24.32 9.45 -41.02
#